data_AF-A0A183MJQ6-F1
#
_entry.id   AF-A0A183MJQ6-F1
#
_cell.length_a   1.000
_cell.length_b   1.000
_cell.length_c   1.000
_cell.angle_alpha   90.00
_cell.angle_beta   90.00
_cell.angle_gamma   90.00
#
_symmetry.space_group_name_H-M   'P 1'
#
loop_
_entity.id
_entity.type
_entity.pdbx_description
1 polymer ?
#
loop_
_entity_poly.entity_id
_entity_poly.type
_entity_poly.pdbx_seq_one_letter_code
_entity_poly.pdbx_strand_id
1 'polypeptide(L)'
;MSQLKLDQHGKPGSSGSVEMLCTQCHCAYYEHDIDDFTNQSILDQLDLNQSSFYNEYMDAQNLAKQFGLNWLPIGVKLNEVNSFLDSLPKDELPRGEVADHIRRQRLRKQIPLQDRKPAVTIMELWRQSKDSNPNLIKELSEANRFKKFRNFDCLGIGLVEHMNDKDGQPCTNCSNIINFDDFCIRIKPEHSLLEELFNMPLYRTPAWHLNCFRCTICNENLVDYIYAWLNNRPYCLRDYGQSVSPRCVACDHVSDFLK
;
A
#
# COMPACT_ATOMS: atom_id res chain seq x y z
N MET A 1 43.82 6.84 -24.82
CA MET A 1 42.71 6.52 -25.76
C MET A 1 42.41 5.02 -25.67
N SER A 2 41.85 4.56 -24.55
CA SER A 2 41.48 3.16 -24.35
C SER A 2 40.04 2.94 -24.78
N GLN A 3 39.88 2.11 -25.82
CA GLN A 3 38.62 1.77 -26.48
C GLN A 3 37.66 1.05 -25.52
N LEU A 4 36.42 1.54 -25.46
CA LEU A 4 35.27 0.86 -24.84
C LEU A 4 34.89 -0.35 -25.71
N LYS A 5 34.85 -1.55 -25.11
CA LYS A 5 34.28 -2.74 -25.76
C LYS A 5 32.75 -2.61 -25.75
N LEU A 6 32.15 -2.52 -26.94
CA LEU A 6 30.71 -2.63 -27.16
C LEU A 6 30.33 -4.10 -27.29
N ASP A 7 29.19 -4.48 -26.72
CA ASP A 7 28.53 -5.75 -26.99
C ASP A 7 27.71 -5.68 -28.30
N GLN A 8 27.18 -6.82 -28.75
CA GLN A 8 26.60 -7.01 -30.09
C GLN A 8 25.32 -6.17 -30.36
N HIS A 9 24.89 -5.34 -29.40
CA HIS A 9 23.72 -4.46 -29.50
C HIS A 9 24.02 -2.99 -29.14
N GLY A 10 25.30 -2.61 -28.96
CA GLY A 10 25.71 -1.22 -28.96
C GLY A 10 25.28 -0.37 -27.76
N LYS A 11 25.12 -0.94 -26.55
CA LYS A 11 24.87 -0.16 -25.33
C LYS A 11 26.13 -0.08 -24.43
N PRO A 12 26.39 1.06 -23.77
CA PRO A 12 27.51 1.18 -22.85
C PRO A 12 27.29 0.27 -21.64
N GLY A 13 28.26 -0.58 -21.34
CA GLY A 13 28.21 -1.51 -20.22
C GLY A 13 28.02 -0.78 -18.90
N SER A 14 26.83 -0.93 -18.31
CA SER A 14 26.56 -0.50 -16.95
C SER A 14 27.00 -1.62 -15.99
N SER A 15 27.95 -1.29 -15.13
CA SER A 15 28.18 -1.98 -13.86
C SER A 15 26.83 -2.30 -13.19
N GLY A 16 26.60 -3.57 -12.89
CA GLY A 16 25.32 -4.11 -12.46
C GLY A 16 24.66 -3.32 -11.33
N SER A 17 23.63 -2.58 -11.70
CA SER A 17 22.60 -2.07 -10.79
C SER A 17 21.54 -3.16 -10.68
N VAL A 18 21.53 -3.88 -9.55
CA VAL A 18 20.43 -4.80 -9.22
C VAL A 18 19.25 -3.93 -8.81
N GLU A 19 18.50 -3.43 -9.78
CA GLU A 19 17.09 -3.15 -9.53
C GLU A 19 16.42 -4.47 -9.13
N MET A 20 15.29 -4.44 -8.43
CA MET A 20 14.52 -5.64 -8.12
C MET A 20 13.95 -6.24 -9.40
N LEU A 21 14.79 -7.02 -10.03
CA LEU A 21 14.60 -7.66 -11.30
C LEU A 21 13.98 -9.03 -11.01
N CYS A 22 12.83 -9.34 -11.61
CA CYS A 22 12.24 -10.68 -11.47
C CYS A 22 13.26 -11.74 -11.89
N THR A 23 13.37 -12.83 -11.12
CA THR A 23 14.41 -13.87 -11.26
C THR A 23 14.30 -14.69 -12.54
N GLN A 24 13.24 -14.47 -13.34
CA GLN A 24 13.05 -15.06 -14.66
C GLN A 24 13.28 -14.06 -15.81
N CYS A 25 12.72 -12.84 -15.75
CA CYS A 25 12.74 -11.86 -16.86
C CYS A 25 13.82 -10.78 -16.73
N HIS A 26 14.41 -10.61 -15.55
CA HIS A 26 15.28 -9.50 -15.22
C HIS A 26 14.67 -8.10 -15.50
N CYS A 27 13.35 -7.96 -15.33
CA CYS A 27 12.56 -6.74 -15.51
C CYS A 27 12.11 -6.17 -14.16
N ALA A 28 11.83 -4.87 -14.06
CA ALA A 28 11.48 -4.23 -12.79
C ALA A 28 10.23 -4.89 -12.18
N TYR A 29 10.21 -5.11 -10.85
CA TYR A 29 9.24 -6.04 -10.26
C TYR A 29 7.75 -5.64 -10.41
N TYR A 30 7.49 -4.39 -10.80
CA TYR A 30 6.14 -3.86 -11.02
C TYR A 30 5.71 -3.88 -12.50
N GLU A 31 6.58 -4.33 -13.41
CA GLU A 31 6.35 -4.37 -14.86
C GLU A 31 5.98 -5.76 -15.40
N HIS A 32 5.84 -6.77 -14.51
CA HIS A 32 5.48 -8.14 -14.91
C HIS A 32 4.08 -8.56 -14.49
N ASP A 33 3.61 -9.62 -15.16
CA ASP A 33 2.32 -10.25 -14.90
C ASP A 33 2.27 -10.89 -13.50
N ILE A 34 1.05 -10.92 -12.97
CA ILE A 34 0.79 -11.14 -11.56
C ILE A 34 0.70 -12.65 -11.25
N ASP A 35 1.82 -13.34 -11.00
CA ASP A 35 1.78 -14.82 -10.81
C ASP A 35 1.48 -15.31 -9.38
N ASP A 36 1.73 -14.50 -8.35
CA ASP A 36 1.29 -14.71 -6.97
C ASP A 36 -0.21 -14.40 -6.82
N PHE A 37 -1.03 -15.38 -7.22
CA PHE A 37 -2.48 -15.37 -7.01
C PHE A 37 -2.81 -15.82 -5.59
N THR A 38 -3.65 -15.04 -4.91
CA THR A 38 -4.19 -15.41 -3.61
C THR A 38 -5.65 -15.04 -3.54
N ASN A 39 -6.45 -15.94 -2.96
CA ASN A 39 -7.85 -15.70 -2.66
C ASN A 39 -8.04 -15.08 -1.26
N GLN A 40 -6.95 -14.82 -0.54
CA GLN A 40 -6.98 -14.18 0.77
C GLN A 40 -7.29 -12.70 0.65
N SER A 41 -8.02 -12.16 1.62
CA SER A 41 -8.19 -10.71 1.73
C SER A 41 -6.85 -10.01 1.94
N ILE A 42 -6.78 -8.71 1.66
CA ILE A 42 -5.56 -7.96 1.92
C ILE A 42 -5.20 -7.94 3.42
N LEU A 43 -6.19 -7.95 4.32
CA LEU A 43 -5.93 -7.99 5.76
C LEU A 43 -5.37 -9.35 6.19
N ASP A 44 -5.87 -10.46 5.64
CA ASP A 44 -5.28 -11.78 5.87
C ASP A 44 -3.83 -11.85 5.39
N GLN A 45 -3.57 -11.29 4.21
CA GLN A 45 -2.24 -11.21 3.63
C GLN A 45 -1.26 -10.38 4.47
N LEU A 46 -1.78 -9.45 5.27
CA LEU A 46 -1.02 -8.60 6.19
C LEU A 46 -1.02 -9.16 7.63
N ASP A 47 -1.56 -10.35 7.88
CA ASP A 47 -1.72 -10.91 9.24
C ASP A 47 -2.51 -9.99 10.19
N LEU A 48 -3.53 -9.29 9.66
CA LEU A 48 -4.41 -8.37 10.39
C LEU A 48 -5.80 -8.96 10.68
N ASN A 49 -5.92 -10.28 10.62
CA ASN A 49 -7.18 -11.00 10.89
C ASN A 49 -7.69 -10.88 12.34
N GLN A 50 -6.86 -10.39 13.26
CA GLN A 50 -7.21 -10.11 14.66
C GLN A 50 -7.40 -8.61 14.95
N SER A 51 -7.31 -7.76 13.93
CA SER A 51 -7.53 -6.32 14.09
C SER A 51 -8.99 -5.99 14.43
N SER A 52 -9.23 -4.87 15.11
CA SER A 52 -10.57 -4.44 15.51
C SER A 52 -11.50 -4.14 14.33
N PHE A 53 -10.92 -3.75 13.18
CA PHE A 53 -11.65 -3.42 11.95
C PHE A 53 -11.81 -4.61 11.00
N TYR A 54 -11.29 -5.79 11.32
CA TYR A 54 -11.32 -6.94 10.41
C TYR A 54 -12.75 -7.31 10.01
N ASN A 55 -13.68 -7.36 10.96
CA ASN A 55 -15.07 -7.70 10.68
C ASN A 55 -15.75 -6.65 9.78
N GLU A 56 -15.58 -5.36 10.09
CA GLU A 56 -16.11 -4.26 9.28
C GLU A 56 -15.56 -4.29 7.84
N TYR A 57 -14.26 -4.61 7.70
CA TYR A 57 -13.62 -4.80 6.41
C TYR A 57 -14.23 -5.98 5.65
N MET A 58 -14.40 -7.13 6.30
CA MET A 58 -14.96 -8.33 5.66
C MET A 58 -16.42 -8.14 5.26
N ASP A 59 -17.20 -7.42 6.07
CA ASP A 59 -18.58 -7.05 5.73
C ASP A 59 -18.62 -6.18 4.47
N ALA A 60 -17.73 -5.19 4.34
CA ALA A 60 -17.59 -4.37 3.13
C ALA A 60 -17.20 -5.23 1.91
N GLN A 61 -16.25 -6.17 2.04
CA GLN A 61 -15.88 -7.05 0.93
C GLN A 61 -17.00 -8.03 0.55
N ASN A 62 -17.80 -8.50 1.52
CA ASN A 62 -18.95 -9.35 1.25
C ASN A 62 -20.05 -8.56 0.53
N LEU A 63 -20.28 -7.30 0.92
CA LEU A 63 -21.18 -6.40 0.20
C LEU A 63 -20.70 -6.16 -1.24
N ALA A 64 -19.39 -5.96 -1.45
CA ALA A 64 -18.81 -5.80 -2.78
C ALA A 64 -19.17 -6.98 -3.71
N LYS A 65 -19.02 -8.21 -3.21
CA LYS A 65 -19.36 -9.44 -3.94
C LYS A 65 -20.83 -9.48 -4.33
N GLN A 66 -21.75 -9.04 -3.46
CA GLN A 66 -23.19 -9.01 -3.78
C GLN A 66 -23.52 -8.10 -4.97
N PHE A 67 -22.73 -7.05 -5.19
CA PHE A 67 -22.87 -6.11 -6.31
C PHE A 67 -22.00 -6.46 -7.52
N GLY A 68 -21.26 -7.57 -7.47
CA GLY A 68 -20.31 -7.98 -8.51
C GLY A 68 -19.14 -6.99 -8.64
N LEU A 69 -18.69 -6.45 -7.51
CA LEU A 69 -17.54 -5.55 -7.41
C LEU A 69 -16.32 -6.30 -6.87
N ASN A 70 -15.13 -5.83 -7.27
CA ASN A 70 -13.84 -6.39 -6.88
C ASN A 70 -13.47 -6.03 -5.43
N TRP A 71 -13.96 -4.89 -4.93
CA TRP A 71 -13.76 -4.40 -3.57
C TRP A 71 -14.78 -3.30 -3.23
N LEU A 72 -14.97 -3.07 -1.93
CA LEU A 72 -15.61 -1.87 -1.38
C LEU A 72 -14.86 -1.43 -0.12
N PRO A 73 -14.80 -0.13 0.18
CA PRO A 73 -14.19 0.36 1.40
C PRO A 73 -15.13 0.21 2.61
N ILE A 74 -14.56 0.27 3.80
CA ILE A 74 -15.35 0.32 5.05
C ILE A 74 -16.22 1.59 5.06
N GLY A 75 -17.45 1.46 5.54
CA GLY A 75 -18.37 2.57 5.79
C GLY A 75 -19.44 2.79 4.72
N VAL A 76 -19.27 2.26 3.51
CA VAL A 76 -20.32 2.29 2.46
C VAL A 76 -21.45 1.34 2.84
N LYS A 77 -22.68 1.86 2.97
CA LYS A 77 -23.86 1.07 3.31
C LYS A 77 -24.50 0.43 2.09
N LEU A 78 -25.29 -0.62 2.32
CA LEU A 78 -26.02 -1.37 1.28
C LEU A 78 -26.82 -0.48 0.32
N ASN A 79 -27.53 0.52 0.84
CA ASN A 79 -28.36 1.45 0.06
C ASN A 79 -27.56 2.59 -0.61
N GLU A 80 -26.30 2.77 -0.24
CA GLU A 80 -25.42 3.85 -0.70
C GLU A 80 -24.41 3.36 -1.76
N VAL A 81 -24.33 2.04 -2.02
CA VAL A 81 -23.36 1.45 -2.97
C VAL A 81 -23.39 2.12 -4.34
N ASN A 82 -24.57 2.28 -4.94
CA ASN A 82 -24.67 2.89 -6.28
C ASN A 82 -24.24 4.36 -6.25
N SER A 83 -24.69 5.13 -5.26
CA SER A 83 -24.28 6.53 -5.10
C SER A 83 -22.78 6.68 -4.89
N PHE A 84 -22.16 5.75 -4.14
CA PHE A 84 -20.71 5.70 -3.97
C PHE A 84 -20.01 5.44 -5.31
N LEU A 85 -20.47 4.45 -6.09
CA LEU A 85 -19.90 4.16 -7.41
C LEU A 85 -20.03 5.36 -8.37
N ASP A 86 -21.17 6.06 -8.36
CA ASP A 86 -21.40 7.25 -9.18
C ASP A 86 -20.49 8.43 -8.81
N SER A 87 -19.99 8.46 -7.57
CA SER A 87 -19.03 9.46 -7.10
C SER A 87 -17.57 9.17 -7.46
N LEU A 88 -17.27 7.94 -7.93
CA LEU A 88 -15.93 7.56 -8.37
C LEU A 88 -15.68 7.94 -9.84
N PRO A 89 -14.43 8.24 -10.21
CA PRO A 89 -14.00 8.30 -11.60
C PRO A 89 -14.28 6.97 -12.32
N LYS A 90 -14.60 7.05 -13.61
CA LYS A 90 -14.92 5.85 -14.42
C LYS A 90 -13.78 4.84 -14.46
N ASP A 91 -12.54 5.31 -14.42
CA ASP A 91 -11.31 4.53 -14.40
C ASP A 91 -10.98 3.92 -13.03
N GLU A 92 -11.67 4.35 -11.97
CA GLU A 92 -11.51 3.85 -10.59
C GLU A 92 -12.66 2.93 -10.15
N LEU A 93 -13.63 2.67 -11.03
CA LEU A 93 -14.74 1.78 -10.72
C LEU A 93 -14.25 0.35 -10.45
N PRO A 94 -14.62 -0.27 -9.30
CA PRO A 94 -14.14 -1.57 -8.90
C PRO A 94 -14.91 -2.71 -9.59
N ARG A 95 -15.06 -2.67 -10.92
CA ARG A 95 -15.85 -3.67 -11.68
C ARG A 95 -15.09 -4.17 -12.90
N GLY A 96 -15.13 -5.48 -13.10
CA GLY A 96 -14.57 -6.13 -14.29
C GLY A 96 -13.08 -6.48 -14.15
N GLU A 97 -12.59 -7.26 -15.12
CA GLU A 97 -11.25 -7.87 -15.08
C GLU A 97 -10.13 -6.84 -15.18
N VAL A 98 -10.31 -5.79 -15.99
CA VAL A 98 -9.30 -4.74 -16.17
C VAL A 98 -9.09 -3.97 -14.85
N ALA A 99 -10.17 -3.56 -14.19
CA ALA A 99 -10.09 -2.87 -12.90
C ALA A 99 -9.48 -3.77 -11.82
N ASP A 100 -9.82 -5.06 -11.81
CA ASP A 100 -9.24 -6.03 -10.88
C ASP A 100 -7.73 -6.21 -11.11
N HIS A 101 -7.28 -6.28 -12.36
CA HIS A 101 -5.87 -6.36 -12.71
C HIS A 101 -5.10 -5.12 -12.26
N ILE A 102 -5.61 -3.91 -12.55
CA ILE A 102 -4.99 -2.65 -12.12
C ILE A 102 -4.91 -2.58 -10.59
N ARG A 103 -5.97 -2.96 -9.88
CA ARG A 103 -5.97 -3.02 -8.41
C ARG A 103 -4.88 -3.95 -7.89
N ARG A 104 -4.76 -5.16 -8.46
CA ARG A 104 -3.71 -6.12 -8.07
C ARG A 104 -2.30 -5.59 -8.32
N GLN A 105 -2.07 -4.88 -9.44
CA GLN A 105 -0.80 -4.21 -9.72
C GLN A 105 -0.47 -3.14 -8.67
N ARG A 106 -1.43 -2.27 -8.35
CA ARG A 106 -1.24 -1.24 -7.32
C ARG A 106 -0.99 -1.85 -5.94
N LEU A 107 -1.72 -2.90 -5.54
CA LEU A 107 -1.49 -3.62 -4.29
C LEU A 107 -0.06 -4.16 -4.20
N ARG A 108 0.45 -4.78 -5.26
CA ARG A 108 1.84 -5.29 -5.28
C ARG A 108 2.89 -4.20 -5.26
N LYS A 109 2.65 -3.10 -5.98
CA LYS A 109 3.52 -1.93 -5.96
C LYS A 109 3.60 -1.35 -4.54
N GLN A 110 2.47 -1.25 -3.84
CA GLN A 110 2.40 -0.66 -2.50
C GLN A 110 2.81 -1.65 -1.39
N ILE A 111 2.63 -2.95 -1.60
CA ILE A 111 2.89 -4.02 -0.62
C ILE A 111 3.66 -5.16 -1.29
N PRO A 112 4.99 -5.01 -1.48
CA PRO A 112 5.81 -6.01 -2.14
C PRO A 112 5.87 -7.35 -1.42
N LEU A 113 6.20 -8.43 -2.14
CA LEU A 113 6.23 -9.79 -1.58
C LEU A 113 7.20 -9.93 -0.40
N GLN A 114 8.37 -9.29 -0.45
CA GLN A 114 9.36 -9.32 0.63
C GLN A 114 8.85 -8.68 1.94
N ASP A 115 7.91 -7.75 1.81
CA ASP A 115 7.31 -7.00 2.90
C ASP A 115 6.03 -7.66 3.44
N ARG A 116 5.39 -8.50 2.61
CA ARG A 116 4.21 -9.30 2.96
C ARG A 116 4.59 -10.68 3.51
N LYS A 117 5.52 -11.37 2.85
CA LYS A 117 6.03 -12.71 3.15
C LYS A 117 7.58 -12.74 3.13
N PRO A 118 8.25 -12.12 4.13
CA PRO A 118 9.71 -12.09 4.21
C PRO A 118 10.35 -13.49 4.13
N ALA A 119 9.78 -14.46 4.85
CA ALA A 119 10.30 -15.83 4.92
C ALA A 119 10.33 -16.53 3.56
N VAL A 120 9.27 -16.39 2.75
CA VAL A 120 9.20 -17.01 1.41
C VAL A 120 10.29 -16.44 0.51
N THR A 121 10.43 -15.12 0.51
CA THR A 121 11.43 -14.42 -0.32
C THR A 121 12.84 -14.87 0.07
N ILE A 122 13.17 -14.87 1.37
CA ILE A 122 14.49 -15.28 1.87
C ILE A 122 14.77 -16.77 1.59
N MET A 123 13.76 -17.66 1.69
CA MET A 123 13.92 -19.07 1.33
C MET A 123 14.15 -19.28 -0.18
N GLU A 124 13.52 -18.49 -1.04
CA GLU A 124 13.77 -18.51 -2.49
C GLU A 124 15.24 -18.16 -2.78
N LEU A 125 15.75 -17.12 -2.09
CA LEU A 125 17.14 -16.68 -2.17
C LEU A 125 18.11 -17.73 -1.63
N TRP A 126 17.74 -18.46 -0.57
CA TRP A 126 18.52 -19.60 -0.07
C TRP A 126 18.70 -20.68 -1.13
N ARG A 127 17.68 -20.97 -1.92
CA ARG A 127 17.74 -22.01 -2.96
C ARG A 127 18.61 -21.62 -4.14
N GLN A 128 18.72 -20.32 -4.42
CA GLN A 128 19.49 -19.78 -5.54
C GLN A 128 20.96 -19.53 -5.19
N SER A 129 21.29 -19.36 -3.90
CA SER A 129 22.65 -19.14 -3.43
C SER A 129 23.41 -20.46 -3.25
N LYS A 130 24.48 -20.68 -4.04
CA LYS A 130 25.39 -21.84 -3.86
C LYS A 130 26.25 -21.75 -2.60
N ASP A 131 26.43 -20.54 -2.07
CA ASP A 131 27.14 -20.28 -0.82
C ASP A 131 26.14 -19.91 0.27
N SER A 132 26.23 -20.54 1.44
CA SER A 132 25.43 -20.20 2.61
C SER A 132 25.73 -18.77 3.04
N ASN A 133 24.92 -17.77 2.62
CA ASN A 133 25.09 -16.40 3.09
C ASN A 133 24.78 -16.37 4.61
N PRO A 134 25.77 -16.13 5.49
CA PRO A 134 25.61 -16.34 6.93
C PRO A 134 24.71 -15.29 7.60
N ASN A 135 24.25 -14.25 6.87
CA ASN A 135 23.49 -13.15 7.45
C ASN A 135 21.97 -13.27 7.27
N LEU A 136 21.48 -14.29 6.57
CA LEU A 136 20.06 -14.38 6.16
C LEU A 136 19.07 -14.55 7.32
N ILE A 137 19.49 -15.16 8.44
CA ILE A 137 18.65 -15.25 9.64
C ILE A 137 18.42 -13.87 10.24
N LYS A 138 19.46 -13.02 10.24
CA LYS A 138 19.37 -11.63 10.70
C LYS A 138 18.48 -10.82 9.77
N GLU A 139 18.60 -11.03 8.46
CA GLU A 139 17.71 -10.40 7.45
C GLU A 139 16.25 -10.75 7.68
N LEU A 140 15.96 -12.03 7.92
CA LEU A 140 14.61 -12.49 8.22
C LEU A 140 14.08 -11.87 9.51
N SER A 141 14.93 -11.75 10.54
CA SER A 141 14.58 -11.12 11.81
C SER A 141 14.22 -9.64 11.62
N GLU A 142 15.05 -8.87 10.93
CA GLU A 142 14.79 -7.45 10.68
C GLU A 142 13.58 -7.23 9.76
N ALA A 143 13.41 -8.06 8.73
CA ALA A 143 12.26 -7.97 7.84
C ALA A 143 10.94 -8.29 8.58
N ASN A 144 10.94 -9.28 9.47
CA ASN A 144 9.78 -9.57 10.32
C ASN A 144 9.52 -8.46 11.35
N ARG A 145 10.59 -7.87 11.92
CA ARG A 145 10.47 -6.71 12.81
C ARG A 145 9.82 -5.53 12.10
N PHE A 146 10.29 -5.20 10.89
CA PHE A 146 9.69 -4.15 10.06
C PHE A 146 8.23 -4.45 9.72
N LYS A 147 7.93 -5.67 9.26
CA LYS A 147 6.54 -6.10 8.97
C LYS A 147 5.64 -5.92 10.18
N LYS A 148 6.08 -6.35 11.37
CA LYS A 148 5.33 -6.19 12.61
C LYS A 148 5.10 -4.71 12.93
N PHE A 149 6.17 -3.90 12.95
CA PHE A 149 6.08 -2.47 13.22
C PHE A 149 5.14 -1.75 12.24
N ARG A 150 5.30 -1.96 10.93
CA ARG A 150 4.41 -1.40 9.91
C ARG A 150 2.95 -1.75 10.18
N ASN A 151 2.66 -3.02 10.42
CA ASN A 151 1.29 -3.52 10.56
C ASN A 151 0.64 -3.10 11.89
N PHE A 152 1.40 -3.01 12.98
CA PHE A 152 0.86 -2.76 14.32
C PHE A 152 0.96 -1.32 14.80
N ASP A 153 1.92 -0.56 14.30
CA ASP A 153 2.22 0.77 14.83
C ASP A 153 1.95 1.88 13.82
N CYS A 154 1.67 1.58 12.55
CA CYS A 154 1.65 2.60 11.50
C CYS A 154 0.48 2.48 10.52
N LEU A 155 -0.04 1.26 10.34
CA LEU A 155 -1.09 0.98 9.38
C LEU A 155 -2.44 1.51 9.89
N GLY A 156 -3.17 2.16 9.00
CA GLY A 156 -4.57 2.54 9.21
C GLY A 156 -5.42 2.19 8.00
N ILE A 157 -6.75 2.27 8.19
CA ILE A 157 -7.74 2.09 7.13
C ILE A 157 -8.58 3.36 6.99
N GLY A 158 -8.77 3.80 5.74
CA GLY A 158 -9.68 4.90 5.43
C GLY A 158 -11.13 4.45 5.57
N LEU A 159 -11.91 5.23 6.30
CA LEU A 159 -13.34 5.04 6.49
C LEU A 159 -14.12 5.99 5.59
N VAL A 160 -15.03 5.45 4.78
CA VAL A 160 -15.97 6.28 4.01
C VAL A 160 -17.14 6.69 4.89
N GLU A 161 -17.42 7.99 4.92
CA GLU A 161 -18.60 8.55 5.58
C GLU A 161 -19.12 9.77 4.79
N HIS A 162 -20.26 10.30 5.21
CA HIS A 162 -20.79 11.55 4.70
C HIS A 162 -20.29 12.73 5.53
N MET A 163 -19.93 13.82 4.87
CA MET A 163 -19.59 15.06 5.55
C MET A 163 -20.78 15.55 6.38
N ASN A 164 -20.60 15.62 7.70
CA ASN A 164 -21.65 15.96 8.65
C ASN A 164 -21.70 17.46 9.01
N ASP A 165 -20.65 18.21 8.68
CA ASP A 165 -20.61 19.66 8.89
C ASP A 165 -21.47 20.37 7.84
N LYS A 166 -22.42 21.20 8.29
CA LYS A 166 -23.33 21.94 7.42
C LYS A 166 -22.59 22.94 6.53
N ASP A 167 -21.49 23.49 7.02
CA ASP A 167 -20.65 24.42 6.27
C ASP A 167 -19.62 23.68 5.40
N GLY A 168 -19.58 22.34 5.50
CA GLY A 168 -18.56 21.51 4.88
C GLY A 168 -17.20 21.60 5.57
N GLN A 169 -16.20 20.93 5.00
CA GLN A 169 -14.82 20.98 5.52
C GLN A 169 -13.82 21.04 4.36
N PRO A 170 -12.71 21.81 4.47
CA PRO A 170 -11.65 21.73 3.48
C PRO A 170 -11.02 20.34 3.44
N CYS A 171 -10.84 19.82 2.23
CA CYS A 171 -10.10 18.59 1.99
C CYS A 171 -8.63 18.78 2.34
N THR A 172 -8.08 17.84 3.10
CA THR A 172 -6.67 17.85 3.55
C THR A 172 -5.66 17.85 2.40
N ASN A 173 -6.01 17.33 1.22
CA ASN A 173 -5.12 17.28 0.06
C ASN A 173 -5.28 18.47 -0.89
N CYS A 174 -6.49 18.71 -1.41
CA CYS A 174 -6.71 19.74 -2.44
C CYS A 174 -7.16 21.09 -1.88
N SER A 175 -7.46 21.19 -0.58
CA SER A 175 -7.99 22.38 0.11
C SER A 175 -9.36 22.88 -0.37
N ASN A 176 -9.95 22.29 -1.41
CA ASN A 176 -11.34 22.56 -1.79
C ASN A 176 -12.31 22.00 -0.75
N ILE A 177 -13.48 22.60 -0.66
CA ILE A 177 -14.51 22.19 0.30
C ILE A 177 -15.12 20.85 -0.12
N ILE A 178 -15.27 19.96 0.86
CA ILE A 178 -16.15 18.80 0.83
C ILE A 178 -17.49 19.30 1.39
N ASN A 179 -18.55 19.31 0.58
CA ASN A 179 -19.83 19.88 1.00
C ASN A 179 -20.54 18.93 1.96
N PHE A 180 -21.50 19.45 2.72
CA PHE A 180 -22.40 18.65 3.53
C PHE A 180 -23.01 17.51 2.70
N ASP A 181 -23.05 16.31 3.28
CA ASP A 181 -23.56 15.08 2.68
C ASP A 181 -22.74 14.53 1.49
N ASP A 182 -21.64 15.16 1.08
CA ASP A 182 -20.70 14.55 0.14
C ASP A 182 -19.95 13.37 0.81
N PHE A 183 -19.66 12.32 0.02
CA PHE A 183 -18.78 11.25 0.47
C PHE A 183 -17.37 11.80 0.76
N CYS A 184 -16.82 11.39 1.89
CA CYS A 184 -15.46 11.70 2.29
C CYS A 184 -14.79 10.50 2.93
N ILE A 185 -13.47 10.52 2.94
CA ILE A 185 -12.65 9.57 3.66
C ILE A 185 -12.20 10.25 4.95
N ARG A 186 -12.45 9.59 6.08
CA ARG A 186 -11.80 9.88 7.35
C ARG A 186 -10.71 8.85 7.61
N ILE A 187 -9.72 9.28 8.36
CA ILE A 187 -8.76 8.38 8.95
C ILE A 187 -9.22 8.01 10.36
N LYS A 188 -9.17 6.72 10.65
CA LYS A 188 -8.96 6.24 12.00
C LYS A 188 -7.52 5.72 12.00
N PRO A 189 -6.57 6.34 12.70
CA PRO A 189 -5.30 5.69 12.96
C PRO A 189 -5.55 4.75 14.12
N GLU A 190 -6.00 3.52 13.85
CA GLU A 190 -6.30 2.57 14.93
C GLU A 190 -5.05 2.18 15.73
N HIS A 191 -3.87 2.50 15.22
CA HIS A 191 -2.62 1.85 15.62
C HIS A 191 -1.42 2.77 15.84
N SER A 192 -1.56 4.10 15.80
CA SER A 192 -0.49 4.99 16.26
C SER A 192 -1.00 6.21 17.01
N LEU A 193 -0.79 6.17 18.33
CA LEU A 193 -0.63 7.31 19.22
C LEU A 193 -1.63 8.45 18.99
N LEU A 194 -2.90 8.12 19.20
CA LEU A 194 -4.03 9.04 19.18
C LEU A 194 -4.05 10.05 20.35
N GLU A 195 -2.95 10.30 21.07
CA GLU A 195 -2.97 11.35 22.10
C GLU A 195 -3.19 12.74 21.48
N GLU A 196 -2.70 12.98 20.26
CA GLU A 196 -2.88 14.26 19.57
C GLU A 196 -4.20 14.37 18.79
N LEU A 197 -4.75 13.24 18.32
CA LEU A 197 -6.00 13.21 17.53
C LEU A 197 -7.26 13.11 18.39
N PHE A 198 -7.24 12.40 19.52
CA PHE A 198 -8.38 12.36 20.45
C PHE A 198 -8.63 13.71 21.14
N ASN A 199 -7.57 14.53 21.27
CA ASN A 199 -7.67 15.89 21.79
C ASN A 199 -7.94 16.94 20.70
N MET A 200 -8.04 16.53 19.43
CA MET A 200 -8.44 17.44 18.37
C MET A 200 -9.96 17.64 18.38
N PRO A 201 -10.43 18.90 18.33
CA PRO A 201 -11.84 19.18 18.10
C PRO A 201 -12.31 18.52 16.81
N LEU A 202 -13.57 18.07 16.76
CA LEU A 202 -14.18 17.40 15.59
C LEU A 202 -13.96 18.18 14.27
N TYR A 203 -13.94 19.52 14.32
CA TYR A 203 -13.71 20.41 13.18
C TYR A 203 -12.27 20.38 12.60
N ARG A 204 -11.32 19.72 13.26
CA ARG A 204 -9.95 19.53 12.76
C ARG A 204 -9.64 18.09 12.39
N THR A 205 -10.61 17.18 12.45
CA THR A 205 -10.38 15.80 12.01
C THR A 205 -10.11 15.79 10.50
N PRO A 206 -8.99 15.24 10.02
CA PRO A 206 -8.67 15.27 8.59
C PRO A 206 -9.75 14.58 7.74
N ALA A 207 -10.11 15.20 6.62
CA ALA A 207 -11.05 14.64 5.65
C ALA A 207 -10.52 14.78 4.23
N TRP A 208 -10.84 13.81 3.38
CA TRP A 208 -10.47 13.83 1.97
C TRP A 208 -11.70 13.57 1.10
N HIS A 209 -11.78 14.22 -0.06
CA HIS A 209 -12.60 13.67 -1.15
C HIS A 209 -12.09 12.26 -1.49
N LEU A 210 -12.97 11.40 -2.03
CA LEU A 210 -12.60 10.02 -2.39
C LEU A 210 -11.33 9.94 -3.24
N ASN A 211 -11.23 10.80 -4.27
CA ASN A 211 -10.06 10.87 -5.17
C ASN A 211 -8.86 11.63 -4.62
N CYS A 212 -9.00 12.26 -3.46
CA CYS A 212 -7.94 13.04 -2.84
C CYS A 212 -7.14 12.23 -1.82
N PHE A 213 -7.61 11.03 -1.45
CA PHE A 213 -6.91 10.16 -0.50
C PHE A 213 -5.79 9.38 -1.19
N ARG A 214 -4.64 10.05 -1.29
CA ARG A 214 -3.48 9.61 -2.06
C ARG A 214 -2.23 9.58 -1.20
N CYS A 215 -1.26 8.77 -1.62
CA CYS A 215 0.05 8.77 -0.99
C CYS A 215 0.76 10.12 -1.16
N THR A 216 1.34 10.62 -0.07
CA THR A 216 2.08 11.89 -0.04
C THR A 216 3.29 11.96 -0.99
N ILE A 217 3.91 10.82 -1.32
CA ILE A 217 5.14 10.77 -2.15
C ILE A 217 4.78 10.45 -3.61
N CYS A 218 4.23 9.27 -3.88
CA CYS A 218 3.93 8.87 -5.26
C CYS A 218 2.61 9.39 -5.84
N ASN A 219 1.74 10.02 -5.03
CA ASN A 219 0.41 10.52 -5.43
C ASN A 219 -0.55 9.45 -6.00
N GLU A 220 -0.24 8.17 -5.80
CA GLU A 220 -1.12 7.05 -6.12
C GLU A 220 -2.30 6.99 -5.15
N ASN A 221 -3.45 6.53 -5.65
CA ASN A 221 -4.59 6.21 -4.79
C ASN A 221 -4.21 5.08 -3.82
N LEU A 222 -4.57 5.26 -2.55
CA LEU A 222 -4.32 4.27 -1.51
C LEU A 222 -5.29 3.11 -1.71
N VAL A 223 -4.76 1.94 -2.10
CA VAL A 223 -5.61 0.82 -2.52
C VAL A 223 -6.33 0.25 -1.31
N ASP A 224 -7.63 -0.02 -1.49
CA ASP A 224 -8.54 -0.45 -0.42
C ASP A 224 -8.49 0.48 0.81
N TYR A 225 -8.03 1.72 0.59
CA TYR A 225 -7.75 2.75 1.59
C TYR A 225 -6.83 2.30 2.73
N ILE A 226 -5.94 1.33 2.48
CA ILE A 226 -4.87 0.98 3.41
C ILE A 226 -3.73 1.98 3.26
N TYR A 227 -3.24 2.49 4.39
CA TYR A 227 -2.17 3.49 4.41
C TYR A 227 -1.29 3.34 5.65
N ALA A 228 -0.14 4.00 5.64
CA ALA A 228 0.65 4.26 6.82
C ALA A 228 0.54 5.75 7.23
N TRP A 229 0.39 6.02 8.52
CA TRP A 229 0.32 7.38 9.07
C TRP A 229 1.69 7.83 9.59
N LEU A 230 2.22 8.92 9.04
CA LEU A 230 3.49 9.49 9.49
C LEU A 230 3.44 11.02 9.37
N ASN A 231 3.85 11.74 10.42
CA ASN A 231 3.90 13.21 10.43
C ASN A 231 2.60 13.87 9.94
N ASN A 232 1.46 13.36 10.41
CA ASN A 232 0.12 13.80 10.04
C ASN A 232 -0.22 13.73 8.54
N ARG A 233 0.38 12.76 7.83
CA ARG A 233 0.15 12.54 6.40
C ARG A 233 0.02 11.06 6.07
N PRO A 234 -0.80 10.69 5.08
CA PRO A 234 -0.93 9.32 4.64
C PRO A 234 0.14 8.95 3.60
N TYR A 235 0.69 7.76 3.73
CA TYR A 235 1.65 7.17 2.81
C TYR A 235 1.17 5.79 2.36
N CYS A 236 1.49 5.39 1.13
CA CYS A 236 1.40 3.98 0.78
C CYS A 236 2.45 3.21 1.58
N LEU A 237 2.22 1.90 1.79
CA LEU A 237 3.13 1.10 2.62
C LEU A 237 4.56 1.05 2.07
N ARG A 238 4.72 1.14 0.74
CA ARG A 238 6.04 1.18 0.09
C ARG A 238 6.81 2.46 0.39
N ASP A 239 6.23 3.62 0.10
CA ASP A 239 6.90 4.91 0.32
C ASP A 239 7.13 5.17 1.82
N TYR A 240 6.22 4.68 2.67
CA TYR A 240 6.43 4.64 4.11
C TYR A 240 7.66 3.79 4.48
N GLY A 241 7.72 2.56 3.98
CA GLY A 241 8.86 1.66 4.21
C GLY A 241 10.18 2.27 3.77
N GLN A 242 10.22 2.92 2.61
CA GLN A 242 11.39 3.65 2.13
C GLN A 242 11.77 4.83 3.03
N SER A 243 10.82 5.47 3.68
CA SER A 243 11.06 6.63 4.55
C SER A 243 11.61 6.24 5.93
N VAL A 244 11.15 5.13 6.51
CA VAL A 244 11.53 4.71 7.87
C VAL A 244 12.61 3.64 7.93
N SER A 245 12.75 2.86 6.87
CA SER A 245 13.76 1.81 6.73
C SER A 245 14.25 1.78 5.28
N PRO A 246 14.96 2.84 4.83
CA PRO A 246 15.46 2.93 3.46
C PRO A 246 16.35 1.73 3.16
N ARG A 247 15.85 0.87 2.28
CA ARG A 247 16.61 -0.22 1.68
C ARG A 247 17.41 0.35 0.50
N CYS A 248 18.70 0.06 0.38
CA CYS A 248 19.49 0.50 -0.78
C CYS A 248 18.90 -0.06 -2.10
N VAL A 249 19.15 0.60 -3.24
CA VAL A 249 18.59 0.21 -4.55
C VAL A 249 19.06 -1.19 -4.97
N ALA A 250 20.33 -1.53 -4.71
CA ALA A 250 20.88 -2.88 -4.84
C ALA A 250 20.49 -3.82 -3.68
N CYS A 251 19.84 -3.27 -2.65
CA CYS A 251 19.67 -3.83 -1.31
C CYS A 251 18.21 -3.90 -0.86
N ASP A 252 17.33 -4.42 -1.71
CA ASP A 252 16.36 -5.39 -1.16
C ASP A 252 17.08 -6.57 -0.44
N HIS A 253 18.43 -6.61 -0.45
CA HIS A 253 19.33 -7.17 0.56
C HIS A 253 20.28 -6.16 1.25
N VAL A 254 20.04 -5.85 2.52
CA VAL A 254 21.00 -5.39 3.57
C VAL A 254 22.09 -4.37 3.21
N SER A 255 22.02 -3.21 3.85
CA SER A 255 23.01 -2.52 4.71
C SER A 255 22.67 -1.02 4.69
N ASP A 256 22.66 -0.32 5.82
CA ASP A 256 23.91 0.21 6.35
C ASP A 256 24.04 0.21 7.88
N PHE A 257 25.23 -0.23 8.28
CA PHE A 257 25.99 0.23 9.42
C PHE A 257 25.71 1.69 9.78
N LEU A 258 25.05 1.94 10.90
CA LEU A 258 25.22 3.20 11.61
C LEU A 258 25.30 2.97 13.12
N LYS A 259 26.57 2.85 13.54
CA LYS A 259 27.21 3.19 14.83
C LYS A 259 26.75 2.48 16.11
#